data_AF-A0A7M2Y753-F1
#
_entry.id   AF-A0A7M2Y753-F1
#
_cell.length_a   1.000
_cell.length_b   1.000
_cell.length_c   1.000
_cell.angle_alpha   90.00
_cell.angle_beta   90.00
_cell.angle_gamma   90.00
#
_symmetry.space_group_name_H-M   'P 1'
#
loop_
_entity.id
_entity.type
_entity.pdbx_description
1 polymer ?
#
loop_
_entity_poly.entity_id
_entity_poly.type
_entity_poly.pdbx_seq_one_letter_code
_entity_poly.pdbx_strand_id
1 'polypeptide(L)'
;MIKLVHNNSTIECLSAKVISRKIMPGSFIDLPNIGKCFSYKCSRNSEAKILKELTPRAAIVNEFSGLELDTILECENLYVAVTATKPYKLDVINHSGRHKARTFESKEFTFAKVILQHHNIKFLVPEKEIKYLPKRID
;
A
#
# COMPACT_ATOMS: atom_id res chain seq x y z
N MET A 1 10.08 -12.19 2.94
CA MET A 1 9.30 -11.02 3.41
C MET A 1 10.12 -9.77 3.18
N ILE A 2 9.58 -8.81 2.44
CA ILE A 2 10.23 -7.55 2.09
C ILE A 2 9.47 -6.44 2.76
N LYS A 3 10.18 -5.49 3.38
CA LYS A 3 9.57 -4.35 4.05
C LYS A 3 10.06 -3.05 3.42
N LEU A 4 9.11 -2.21 3.02
CA LEU A 4 9.32 -0.94 2.35
C LEU A 4 8.83 0.18 3.28
N VAL A 5 9.76 1.01 3.75
CA VAL A 5 9.49 1.96 4.87
C VAL A 5 9.72 3.43 4.53
N HIS A 6 10.32 3.72 3.38
CA HIS A 6 10.68 5.09 3.02
C HIS A 6 9.61 5.74 2.16
N ASN A 7 9.62 7.07 2.15
CA ASN A 7 8.78 7.88 1.27
C ASN A 7 8.82 7.39 -0.18
N ASN A 8 7.68 7.49 -0.85
CA ASN A 8 7.48 7.10 -2.25
C ASN A 8 7.64 5.61 -2.56
N SER A 9 7.88 4.75 -1.57
CA SER A 9 7.79 3.31 -1.78
C SER A 9 6.37 2.93 -2.18
N THR A 10 6.22 2.02 -3.14
CA THR A 10 4.92 1.57 -3.65
C THR A 10 4.81 0.06 -3.68
N ILE A 11 3.58 -0.44 -3.65
CA ILE A 11 3.23 -1.82 -4.00
C ILE A 11 2.05 -1.84 -4.95
N GLU A 12 1.99 -2.88 -5.78
CA GLU A 12 0.88 -3.17 -6.69
C GLU A 12 0.51 -4.65 -6.63
N CYS A 13 -0.78 -4.95 -6.54
CA CYS A 13 -1.26 -6.31 -6.29
C CYS A 13 -2.74 -6.48 -6.66
N LEU A 14 -3.20 -7.73 -6.77
CA LEU A 14 -4.63 -8.05 -6.93
C LEU A 14 -5.38 -8.11 -5.60
N SER A 15 -4.66 -8.17 -4.49
CA SER A 15 -5.22 -8.11 -3.15
C SER A 15 -4.16 -7.66 -2.16
N ALA A 16 -4.53 -6.72 -1.30
CA ALA A 16 -3.75 -6.30 -0.16
C ALA A 16 -4.60 -6.22 1.10
N LYS A 17 -3.97 -6.51 2.23
CA LYS A 17 -4.49 -6.17 3.55
C LYS A 17 -3.97 -4.79 3.92
N VAL A 18 -4.87 -3.89 4.24
CA VAL A 18 -4.53 -2.54 4.69
C VAL A 18 -4.93 -2.40 6.15
N ILE A 19 -3.99 -2.01 6.99
CA ILE A 19 -4.20 -1.78 8.43
C ILE A 19 -3.75 -0.36 8.73
N SER A 20 -4.57 0.41 9.45
CA SER A 20 -4.16 1.74 9.91
C SER A 20 -5.04 2.18 11.05
N ARG A 21 -4.51 2.97 12.00
CA ARG A 21 -5.34 3.47 13.10
C ARG A 21 -6.43 4.41 12.63
N LYS A 22 -6.24 5.06 11.48
CA LYS A 22 -7.26 5.88 10.83
C LYS A 22 -7.25 5.66 9.32
N ILE A 23 -8.31 5.00 8.83
CA ILE A 23 -8.61 4.85 7.40
C ILE A 23 -9.78 5.78 7.06
N MET A 24 -9.56 6.70 6.11
CA MET A 24 -10.57 7.60 5.58
C MET A 24 -10.82 7.29 4.10
N PRO A 25 -12.05 6.90 3.73
CA PRO A 25 -12.48 6.85 2.33
C PRO A 25 -12.32 8.22 1.68
N GLY A 26 -11.76 8.24 0.47
CA GLY A 26 -11.58 9.44 -0.35
C GLY A 26 -12.60 9.53 -1.48
N SER A 27 -12.22 10.22 -2.55
CA SER A 27 -12.97 10.27 -3.79
C SER A 27 -12.48 9.21 -4.77
N PHE A 28 -13.21 9.03 -5.87
CA PHE A 28 -12.65 8.38 -7.04
C PHE A 28 -11.55 9.26 -7.66
N ILE A 29 -10.51 8.60 -8.15
CA ILE A 29 -9.42 9.18 -8.92
C ILE A 29 -9.25 8.35 -10.20
N ASP A 30 -8.58 8.91 -11.20
CA ASP A 30 -8.19 8.16 -12.40
C ASP A 30 -6.70 7.84 -12.32
N LEU A 31 -6.35 6.55 -12.38
CA LEU A 31 -4.96 6.10 -12.43
C LEU A 31 -4.59 5.74 -13.88
N PRO A 32 -3.47 6.26 -14.41
CA PRO A 32 -2.99 5.87 -15.73
C PRO A 32 -2.91 4.35 -15.88
N ASN A 33 -3.30 3.82 -17.04
CA ASN A 33 -3.29 2.40 -17.40
C ASN A 33 -4.20 1.47 -16.56
N ILE A 34 -4.93 1.99 -15.57
CA ILE A 34 -5.88 1.23 -14.74
C ILE A 34 -7.30 1.77 -14.92
N GLY A 35 -7.46 3.10 -14.95
CA GLY A 35 -8.74 3.77 -14.97
C GLY A 35 -9.20 4.21 -13.57
N LYS A 36 -10.53 4.24 -13.38
CA LYS A 36 -11.17 4.80 -12.19
C LYS A 36 -10.95 3.93 -10.95
N CYS A 37 -10.30 4.51 -9.94
CA CYS A 37 -10.01 3.87 -8.65
C CYS A 37 -10.62 4.66 -7.49
N PHE A 38 -11.12 3.97 -6.47
CA PHE A 38 -11.52 4.57 -5.22
C PHE A 38 -10.31 4.74 -4.29
N SER A 39 -10.12 5.93 -3.73
CA SER A 39 -8.96 6.24 -2.88
C SER A 39 -9.24 6.11 -1.39
N TYR A 40 -8.19 5.86 -0.61
CA TYR A 40 -8.19 5.93 0.85
C TYR A 40 -6.95 6.69 1.32
N LYS A 41 -7.16 7.51 2.36
CA LYS A 41 -6.07 8.12 3.13
C LYS A 41 -5.95 7.38 4.46
N CYS A 42 -4.81 6.77 4.69
CA CYS A 42 -4.48 6.03 5.89
C CYS A 42 -3.43 6.82 6.70
N SER A 43 -3.61 6.91 8.01
CA SER A 43 -2.72 7.69 8.89
C SER A 43 -2.61 7.08 10.28
N ARG A 44 -1.48 7.36 10.95
CA ARG A 44 -1.11 6.87 12.29
C ARG A 44 -0.81 5.38 12.29
N ASN A 45 0.46 5.04 12.02
CA ASN A 45 0.96 3.67 11.90
C ASN A 45 0.13 2.83 10.91
N SER A 46 0.44 3.03 9.63
CA SER A 46 -0.25 2.42 8.51
C SER A 46 0.61 1.35 7.87
N GLU A 47 -0.03 0.25 7.52
CA GLU A 47 0.56 -0.90 6.87
C GLU A 47 -0.27 -1.31 5.66
N ALA A 48 0.39 -1.72 4.58
CA ALA A 48 -0.25 -2.50 3.51
C ALA A 48 0.59 -3.71 3.15
N LYS A 49 -0.03 -4.89 3.16
CA LYS A 49 0.61 -6.17 2.86
C LYS A 49 -0.01 -6.81 1.62
N ILE A 50 0.82 -7.26 0.68
CA ILE A 50 0.35 -8.02 -0.48
C ILE A 50 -0.17 -9.40 -0.03
N LEU A 51 -1.42 -9.70 -0.38
CA LEU A 51 -2.06 -11.01 -0.19
C LEU A 51 -2.17 -11.82 -1.49
N LYS A 52 -2.21 -11.14 -2.65
CA LYS A 52 -2.25 -11.78 -3.96
C LYS A 52 -1.50 -10.93 -4.98
N GLU A 53 -0.48 -11.51 -5.62
CA GLU A 53 0.34 -10.84 -6.64
C GLU A 53 -0.48 -10.47 -7.90
N LEU A 54 0.07 -9.57 -8.72
CA LEU A 54 -0.44 -9.32 -10.07
C LEU A 54 -0.25 -10.54 -10.97
N THR A 55 -1.10 -10.67 -11.99
CA THR A 55 -0.99 -11.73 -13.00
C THR A 55 -1.21 -11.11 -14.39
N PRO A 56 -0.16 -10.88 -15.20
CA PRO A 56 1.25 -11.17 -14.93
C PRO A 56 1.84 -10.29 -13.80
N ARG A 57 2.93 -10.74 -13.18
CA ARG A 57 3.65 -10.00 -12.13
C ARG A 57 4.49 -8.87 -12.73
N ALA A 58 3.82 -7.86 -13.24
CA ALA A 58 4.41 -6.68 -13.88
C ALA A 58 3.79 -5.41 -13.29
N ALA A 59 4.60 -4.40 -13.04
CA ALA A 59 4.14 -3.11 -12.55
C ALA A 59 3.34 -2.37 -13.63
N ILE A 60 2.28 -1.68 -13.23
CA ILE A 60 1.36 -0.96 -14.12
C ILE A 60 1.41 0.55 -13.87
N VAL A 61 1.49 0.96 -12.59
CA VAL A 61 1.45 2.37 -12.18
C VAL A 61 2.85 2.93 -11.91
N ASN A 62 3.69 2.19 -11.18
CA ASN A 62 5.05 2.60 -10.85
C ASN A 62 6.02 1.44 -11.10
N GLU A 63 7.01 1.66 -11.97
CA GLU A 63 7.99 0.65 -12.37
C GLU A 63 8.80 0.05 -11.21
N PHE A 64 8.84 0.71 -10.06
CA PHE A 64 9.57 0.29 -8.87
C PHE A 64 8.68 -0.26 -7.75
N SER A 65 7.40 -0.51 -8.04
CA SER A 65 6.48 -1.14 -7.08
C SER A 65 6.97 -2.51 -6.63
N GLY A 66 6.87 -2.78 -5.34
CA GLY A 66 6.96 -4.14 -4.82
C GLY A 66 5.77 -4.96 -5.31
N LEU A 67 6.03 -6.09 -5.95
CA LEU A 67 5.00 -6.98 -6.52
C LEU A 67 4.96 -8.37 -5.87
N GLU A 68 5.97 -8.67 -5.05
CA GLU A 68 6.16 -9.99 -4.45
C GLU A 68 5.19 -10.22 -3.28
N LEU A 69 4.63 -11.42 -3.19
CA LEU A 69 3.80 -11.85 -2.08
C LEU A 69 4.49 -11.58 -0.73
N ASP A 70 3.69 -11.20 0.28
CA ASP A 70 4.18 -10.82 1.60
C ASP A 70 5.10 -9.58 1.63
N THR A 71 5.19 -8.81 0.55
CA THR A 71 5.77 -7.45 0.61
C THR A 71 4.87 -6.55 1.44
N ILE A 72 5.47 -5.76 2.32
CA ILE A 72 4.79 -4.87 3.27
C ILE A 72 5.29 -3.44 3.09
N LEU A 73 4.37 -2.49 2.94
CA LEU A 73 4.62 -1.07 3.21
C LEU A 73 4.32 -0.80 4.68
N GLU A 74 5.25 -0.17 5.40
CA GLU A 74 5.06 0.24 6.80
C GLU A 74 5.48 1.70 6.98
N CYS A 75 4.56 2.55 7.43
CA CYS A 75 4.78 3.99 7.44
C CYS A 75 3.80 4.75 8.37
N GLU A 76 3.98 6.06 8.49
CA GLU A 76 3.05 6.91 9.23
C GLU A 76 1.77 7.15 8.42
N ASN A 77 1.92 7.62 7.18
CA ASN A 77 0.81 7.88 6.26
C ASN A 77 0.96 7.06 4.98
N LEU A 78 -0.13 6.38 4.64
CA LEU A 78 -0.24 5.54 3.47
C LEU A 78 -1.39 6.05 2.59
N TYR A 79 -1.13 6.11 1.29
CA TYR A 79 -2.17 6.28 0.29
C TYR A 79 -2.51 4.93 -0.33
N VAL A 80 -3.80 4.66 -0.53
CA VAL A 80 -4.26 3.44 -1.19
C VAL A 80 -5.29 3.81 -2.25
N ALA A 81 -5.16 3.23 -3.44
CA ALA A 81 -6.14 3.30 -4.51
C ALA A 81 -6.51 1.88 -4.93
N VAL A 82 -7.82 1.62 -5.05
CA VAL A 82 -8.35 0.31 -5.43
C VAL A 82 -9.33 0.46 -6.60
N THR A 83 -9.43 -0.49 -7.50
CA THR A 83 -10.42 -0.44 -8.61
C THR A 83 -11.88 -0.63 -8.17
N ALA A 84 -12.12 -0.79 -6.87
CA ALA A 84 -13.45 -1.06 -6.35
C ALA A 84 -14.41 0.08 -6.67
N THR A 85 -15.62 -0.29 -7.11
CA THR A 85 -16.69 0.66 -7.43
C THR A 85 -17.37 1.27 -6.21
N LYS A 86 -17.07 0.78 -5.01
CA LYS A 86 -17.61 1.25 -3.73
C LYS A 86 -16.55 1.16 -2.63
N PRO A 87 -16.67 1.97 -1.56
CA PRO A 87 -15.80 1.84 -0.40
C PRO A 87 -15.90 0.45 0.24
N TYR A 88 -14.77 -0.10 0.68
CA TYR A 88 -14.73 -1.32 1.48
C TYR A 88 -15.27 -1.04 2.89
N LYS A 89 -15.96 -2.03 3.44
CA LYS A 89 -16.34 -2.03 4.86
C LYS A 89 -15.07 -2.14 5.69
N LEU A 90 -14.92 -1.25 6.67
CA LEU A 90 -13.78 -1.24 7.57
C LEU A 90 -14.11 -2.04 8.82
N ASP A 91 -13.25 -2.99 9.16
CA ASP A 91 -13.32 -3.73 10.41
C ASP A 91 -12.41 -3.10 11.46
N VAL A 92 -12.77 -3.22 12.74
CA VAL A 92 -11.95 -2.74 13.85
C VAL A 92 -11.19 -3.92 14.44
N ILE A 93 -9.87 -3.81 14.49
CA ILE A 93 -8.99 -4.84 15.06
C ILE A 93 -8.16 -4.27 16.20
N ASN A 94 -7.73 -5.13 17.12
CA ASN A 94 -6.71 -4.77 18.09
C ASN A 94 -5.34 -4.91 17.41
N HIS A 95 -4.70 -3.79 17.09
CA HIS A 95 -3.40 -3.79 16.43
C HIS A 95 -2.25 -3.81 17.44
N SER A 96 -2.47 -3.25 18.63
CA SER A 96 -1.66 -3.52 19.84
C SER A 96 -2.58 -3.60 21.05
N GLY A 97 -2.06 -4.07 22.20
CA GLY A 97 -2.87 -4.31 23.40
C GLY A 97 -3.71 -3.12 23.89
N ARG A 98 -3.32 -1.89 23.57
CA ARG A 98 -4.07 -0.66 23.97
C ARG A 98 -4.67 0.11 22.80
N HIS A 99 -4.32 -0.24 21.55
CA HIS A 99 -4.66 0.58 20.40
C HIS A 99 -5.44 -0.21 19.35
N LYS A 100 -6.68 0.22 19.13
CA LYS A 100 -7.50 -0.22 18.02
C LYS A 100 -6.95 0.35 16.71
N ALA A 101 -7.04 -0.44 15.66
CA ALA A 101 -6.87 -0.02 14.29
C ALA A 101 -8.09 -0.40 13.45
N ARG A 102 -8.14 0.14 12.24
CA ARG A 102 -9.09 -0.25 11.21
C ARG A 102 -8.36 -1.07 10.16
N THR A 103 -9.06 -2.01 9.56
CA THR A 103 -8.52 -2.84 8.48
C THR A 103 -9.56 -3.05 7.40
N PHE A 104 -9.08 -3.30 6.18
CA PHE A 104 -9.85 -3.95 5.13
C PHE A 104 -8.91 -4.82 4.29
N GLU A 105 -9.49 -5.74 3.53
CA GLU A 105 -8.78 -6.52 2.53
C GLU A 105 -9.38 -6.21 1.16
N SER A 106 -8.53 -5.77 0.24
CA SER A 106 -8.98 -5.54 -1.14
C SER A 106 -9.14 -6.87 -1.87
N LYS A 107 -10.04 -6.89 -2.85
CA LYS A 107 -10.32 -8.07 -3.69
C LYS A 107 -10.04 -7.85 -5.17
N GLU A 108 -9.51 -6.68 -5.48
CA GLU A 108 -9.23 -6.20 -6.84
C GLU A 108 -7.88 -5.48 -6.85
N PHE A 109 -7.50 -4.95 -8.02
CA PHE A 109 -6.27 -4.19 -8.17
C PHE A 109 -6.14 -3.13 -7.09
N THR A 110 -5.00 -3.15 -6.41
CA THR A 110 -4.64 -2.20 -5.36
C THR A 110 -3.26 -1.67 -5.60
N PHE A 111 -3.18 -0.35 -5.66
CA PHE A 111 -1.95 0.42 -5.58
C PHE A 111 -1.87 1.06 -4.19
N ALA A 112 -0.74 0.90 -3.51
CA ALA A 112 -0.47 1.60 -2.26
C ALA A 112 0.88 2.30 -2.29
N LYS A 113 0.97 3.47 -1.66
CA LYS A 113 2.16 4.35 -1.66
C LYS A 113 2.41 4.92 -0.27
N VAL A 114 3.66 4.86 0.17
CA VAL A 114 4.12 5.59 1.36
C VAL A 114 4.14 7.08 1.07
N ILE A 115 3.30 7.83 1.77
CA ILE A 115 3.23 9.29 1.71
C ILE A 115 4.13 9.93 2.77
N LEU A 116 4.18 9.32 3.96
CA LEU A 116 5.05 9.76 5.05
C LEU A 116 5.59 8.55 5.79
N GLN A 117 6.90 8.36 5.75
CA GLN A 117 7.63 7.37 6.55
C GLN A 117 7.53 7.66 8.05
N HIS A 118 7.84 6.67 8.89
CA HIS A 118 7.91 6.91 10.34
C HIS A 118 9.03 7.90 10.70
N HIS A 119 8.81 8.67 11.76
CA HIS A 119 9.72 9.72 12.23
C HIS A 119 11.13 9.23 12.61
N ASN A 120 11.26 7.94 12.97
CA ASN A 120 12.52 7.32 13.35
C ASN A 120 13.28 6.70 12.17
N ILE A 121 12.69 6.69 10.96
CA ILE A 121 13.35 6.24 9.74
C ILE A 121 14.11 7.41 9.14
N LYS A 122 15.39 7.22 8.83
CA LYS A 122 16.20 8.24 8.16
C LYS A 122 15.71 8.44 6.73
N PHE A 123 15.68 9.69 6.28
CA PHE A 123 15.38 10.00 4.88
C PHE A 123 16.50 9.47 3.99
N LEU A 124 16.11 8.96 2.81
CA LEU A 124 17.06 8.73 1.74
C LEU A 124 17.37 10.08 1.08
N VAL A 125 18.64 10.35 0.83
CA VAL A 125 19.09 11.60 0.19
C VAL A 125 19.80 11.27 -1.13
N PRO A 126 19.30 11.77 -2.28
CA PRO A 126 18.02 12.48 -2.43
C PRO A 126 16.84 11.51 -2.20
N GLU A 127 15.63 12.05 -1.96
CA GLU A 127 14.39 11.25 -1.97
C GLU A 127 14.19 10.70 -3.38
N LYS A 128 14.81 9.55 -3.68
CA LYS A 128 14.64 8.83 -4.93
C LYS A 128 13.50 7.84 -4.76
N GLU A 129 12.78 7.56 -5.83
CA GLU A 129 11.99 6.34 -5.90
C GLU A 129 12.90 5.15 -5.62
N ILE A 130 12.48 4.28 -4.69
CA ILE A 130 13.27 3.10 -4.33
C ILE A 130 13.10 2.08 -5.43
N LYS A 131 14.17 1.90 -6.22
CA LYS A 131 14.23 0.88 -7.25
C LYS A 131 14.20 -0.50 -6.60
N TYR A 132 13.09 -1.21 -6.73
CA TYR A 132 13.02 -2.62 -6.36
C TYR A 132 13.59 -3.46 -7.51
N LEU A 133 14.73 -4.10 -7.30
CA LEU A 133 15.19 -5.15 -8.21
C LEU A 133 14.46 -6.43 -7.80
N PRO A 134 13.53 -6.95 -8.62
CA PRO A 134 12.90 -8.24 -8.33
C PRO A 134 14.01 -9.28 -8.17
N LYS A 135 13.87 -10.19 -7.20
CA LYS A 135 14.78 -11.34 -7.14
C LYS A 135 14.73 -12.05 -8.50
N ARG A 136 15.89 -12.21 -9.14
CA ARG A 136 16.01 -13.09 -10.30
C ARG A 136 15.45 -14.45 -9.87
N ILE A 137 14.45 -14.91 -10.61
CA ILE A 137 14.04 -16.30 -10.56
C ILE A 137 15.14 -17.01 -11.36
N ASP A 138 16.08 -17.63 -10.65
CA ASP A 138 17.00 -18.61 -11.22
C ASP A 138 16.27 -19.94 -11.42
#